data_AF-A0A928T3H3-F1
#
_entry.id   AF-A0A928T3H3-F1
#
_cell.length_a   1.000
_cell.length_b   1.000
_cell.length_c   1.000
_cell.angle_alpha   90.00
_cell.angle_beta   90.00
_cell.angle_gamma   90.00
#
_symmetry.space_group_name_H-M   'P 1'
#
loop_
_entity.id
_entity.type
_entity.pdbx_description
1 polymer ?
#
loop_
_entity_poly.entity_id
_entity_poly.type
_entity_poly.pdbx_seq_one_letter_code
_entity_poly.pdbx_strand_id
1 'polypeptide(L)'
;MMKRIHFIFVVLGLSLSTAIGQDAPKPSAEEMQTLLQEAQQMRLANRYTEALAKLDEAEKLDPNQPLVYTMRGDVYMAPRRRDVALAIEQHKKALALEPQNPGPHFNLAEIAFAEHKFAESAAAFRKLLADFPKLPMPVRHLCWNRIVICEARLGNFAEAEKVIKEQFTFMDDTPAWQFSNAAIAFAKKDEKMAQEWILRATSIFKQQHTGAYFDALKEMRWVKDVDFDALPDPSAGK
;
A
#
# COMPACT_ATOMS: atom_id res chain seq x y z
N MET A 1 -51.21 52.07 -55.52
CA MET A 1 -50.63 51.68 -56.84
C MET A 1 -49.18 51.29 -56.61
N MET A 2 -48.77 50.14 -57.17
CA MET A 2 -47.40 49.58 -57.31
C MET A 2 -46.61 49.11 -56.07
N LYS A 3 -46.93 47.85 -55.71
CA LYS A 3 -46.07 46.68 -55.44
C LYS A 3 -44.54 46.90 -55.37
N ARG A 4 -43.95 46.60 -54.21
CA ARG A 4 -42.54 46.16 -54.07
C ARG A 4 -42.49 44.67 -53.70
N ILE A 5 -41.46 44.03 -54.24
CA ILE A 5 -41.28 42.59 -54.44
C ILE A 5 -40.83 41.90 -53.14
N HIS A 6 -41.28 40.67 -52.96
CA HIS A 6 -40.92 39.78 -51.86
C HIS A 6 -39.48 39.29 -51.99
N PHE A 7 -38.76 39.20 -50.87
CA PHE A 7 -37.82 38.10 -50.63
C PHE A 7 -37.94 37.68 -49.16
N ILE A 8 -38.39 36.45 -48.95
CA ILE A 8 -38.36 35.73 -47.67
C ILE A 8 -37.04 34.97 -47.65
N PHE A 9 -36.28 35.07 -46.56
CA PHE A 9 -35.55 33.92 -46.02
C PHE A 9 -35.50 34.02 -44.49
N VAL A 10 -36.14 33.05 -43.86
CA VAL A 10 -36.12 32.75 -42.42
C VAL A 10 -34.90 31.87 -42.15
N VAL A 11 -34.11 32.17 -41.12
CA VAL A 11 -33.62 31.13 -40.17
C VAL A 11 -33.46 31.76 -38.79
N LEU A 12 -34.29 31.29 -37.85
CA LEU A 12 -34.10 31.41 -36.41
C LEU A 12 -32.94 30.52 -35.96
N GLY A 13 -32.09 31.03 -35.07
CA GLY A 13 -31.08 30.21 -34.40
C GLY A 13 -30.14 31.02 -33.53
N LEU A 14 -30.59 31.38 -32.33
CA LEU A 14 -29.70 31.75 -31.23
C LEU A 14 -28.92 30.50 -30.81
N SER A 15 -27.61 30.47 -31.02
CA SER A 15 -26.72 29.50 -30.38
C SER A 15 -25.68 30.22 -29.53
N LEU A 16 -26.04 30.47 -28.27
CA LEU A 16 -25.06 30.45 -27.18
C LEU A 16 -25.32 29.19 -26.37
N SER A 17 -24.37 28.26 -26.40
CA SER A 17 -24.06 27.44 -25.23
C SER A 17 -22.62 26.96 -25.33
N THR A 18 -21.79 27.62 -24.53
CA THR A 18 -20.62 27.01 -23.93
C THR A 18 -21.07 25.83 -23.07
N ALA A 19 -20.63 24.62 -23.41
CA ALA A 19 -20.56 23.53 -22.46
C ALA A 19 -19.29 22.74 -22.75
N ILE A 20 -18.24 23.06 -21.97
CA ILE A 20 -17.14 22.14 -21.73
C ILE A 20 -17.79 20.89 -21.15
N GLY A 21 -17.75 19.79 -21.90
CA GLY A 21 -18.18 18.48 -21.41
C GLY A 21 -17.23 18.04 -20.30
N GLN A 22 -17.54 18.41 -19.06
CA GLN A 22 -17.25 17.55 -17.93
C GLN A 22 -18.36 16.52 -17.94
N ASP A 23 -18.10 15.37 -18.57
CA ASP A 23 -18.97 14.21 -18.43
C ASP A 23 -19.03 13.88 -16.94
N ALA A 24 -20.16 14.23 -16.31
CA ALA A 24 -20.45 13.82 -14.95
C ALA A 24 -20.23 12.30 -14.87
N PRO A 25 -19.51 11.78 -13.87
CA PRO A 25 -19.37 10.35 -13.69
C PRO A 25 -20.73 9.67 -13.79
N LYS A 26 -20.81 8.54 -14.50
CA LYS A 26 -22.01 7.70 -14.49
C LYS A 26 -22.34 7.40 -13.01
N PRO A 27 -23.60 7.50 -12.56
CA PRO A 27 -23.94 7.35 -11.14
C PRO A 27 -23.34 6.12 -10.45
N SER A 28 -23.15 5.01 -11.17
CA SER A 28 -22.51 3.79 -10.64
C SER A 28 -21.00 3.92 -10.38
N ALA A 29 -20.28 4.81 -11.08
CA ALA A 29 -18.85 5.02 -10.89
C ALA A 29 -18.55 5.89 -9.67
N GLU A 30 -19.34 6.96 -9.47
CA GLU A 30 -19.30 7.78 -8.25
C GLU A 30 -19.70 6.97 -7.02
N GLU A 31 -20.76 6.16 -7.13
CA GLU A 31 -21.21 5.27 -6.06
C GLU A 31 -20.14 4.21 -5.73
N MET A 32 -19.54 3.58 -6.74
CA MET A 32 -18.41 2.66 -6.57
C MET A 32 -17.26 3.34 -5.82
N GLN A 33 -16.83 4.52 -6.29
CA GLN A 33 -15.74 5.26 -5.65
C GLN A 33 -16.06 5.61 -4.19
N THR A 34 -17.30 5.99 -3.91
CA THR A 34 -17.78 6.31 -2.56
C THR A 34 -17.71 5.07 -1.67
N LEU A 35 -18.25 3.93 -2.11
CA LEU A 35 -18.24 2.68 -1.36
C LEU A 35 -16.80 2.20 -1.06
N LEU A 36 -15.90 2.30 -2.05
CA LEU A 36 -14.49 1.96 -1.86
C LEU A 36 -13.82 2.91 -0.86
N GLN A 37 -14.06 4.22 -0.95
CA GLN A 37 -13.53 5.18 0.02
C GLN A 37 -14.04 4.91 1.44
N GLU A 38 -15.35 4.65 1.60
CA GLU A 38 -15.94 4.28 2.88
C GLU A 38 -15.30 3.00 3.45
N ALA A 39 -15.16 1.96 2.62
CA ALA A 39 -14.49 0.72 3.02
C ALA A 39 -13.05 0.97 3.48
N GLN A 40 -12.30 1.84 2.79
CA GLN A 40 -10.94 2.21 3.18
C GLN A 40 -10.92 2.91 4.54
N GLN A 41 -11.79 3.91 4.74
CA GLN A 41 -11.87 4.65 6.00
C GLN A 41 -12.27 3.74 7.17
N MET A 42 -13.25 2.86 6.95
CA MET A 42 -13.66 1.87 7.95
C MET A 42 -12.53 0.90 8.29
N ARG A 43 -11.76 0.44 7.30
CA ARG A 43 -10.57 -0.41 7.53
C ARG A 43 -9.53 0.32 8.39
N LEU A 44 -9.21 1.57 8.07
CA LEU A 44 -8.26 2.39 8.83
C LEU A 44 -8.75 2.67 10.27
N ALA A 45 -10.07 2.78 10.46
CA ALA A 45 -10.71 2.89 11.77
C ALA A 45 -10.89 1.54 12.49
N ASN A 46 -10.29 0.44 11.99
CA ASN A 46 -10.43 -0.93 12.50
C ASN A 46 -11.88 -1.48 12.52
N ARG A 47 -12.80 -0.86 11.78
CA ARG A 47 -14.20 -1.27 11.60
C ARG A 47 -14.33 -2.27 10.46
N TYR A 48 -13.67 -3.41 10.60
CA TYR A 48 -13.47 -4.35 9.50
C TYR A 48 -14.74 -5.01 8.97
N THR A 49 -15.70 -5.35 9.83
CA THR A 49 -16.98 -5.94 9.39
C THR A 49 -17.76 -4.95 8.51
N GLU A 50 -17.72 -3.67 8.85
CA GLU A 50 -18.40 -2.61 8.09
C GLU A 50 -17.66 -2.33 6.78
N ALA A 51 -16.33 -2.36 6.79
CA ALA A 51 -15.53 -2.29 5.57
C ALA A 51 -15.88 -3.43 4.59
N LEU A 52 -16.05 -4.67 5.09
CA LEU A 52 -16.47 -5.80 4.26
C LEU A 52 -17.88 -5.59 3.68
N ALA A 53 -18.82 -5.09 4.49
CA ALA A 53 -20.17 -4.79 4.01
C ALA A 53 -20.17 -3.79 2.84
N LYS A 54 -19.32 -2.75 2.92
CA LYS A 54 -19.15 -1.78 1.82
C LYS A 54 -18.50 -2.38 0.58
N LEU A 55 -17.58 -3.32 0.76
CA LEU A 55 -17.00 -4.07 -0.36
C LEU A 55 -18.02 -5.04 -0.99
N ASP A 56 -18.95 -5.60 -0.20
CA ASP A 56 -20.04 -6.43 -0.72
C ASP A 56 -21.08 -5.61 -1.50
N GLU A 57 -21.36 -4.38 -1.07
CA GLU A 57 -22.16 -3.41 -1.85
C GLU A 57 -21.44 -3.07 -3.16
N ALA A 58 -20.13 -2.79 -3.12
CA ALA A 58 -19.33 -2.47 -4.31
C ALA A 58 -19.26 -3.65 -5.30
N GLU A 59 -19.09 -4.89 -4.83
CA GLU A 59 -19.08 -6.09 -5.70
C GLU A 59 -20.43 -6.29 -6.41
N LYS A 60 -21.55 -5.93 -5.79
CA LYS A 60 -22.87 -6.00 -6.43
C LYS A 60 -23.02 -4.99 -7.56
N LEU A 61 -22.37 -3.82 -7.45
CA LEU A 61 -22.36 -2.81 -8.51
C LEU A 61 -21.49 -3.24 -9.69
N ASP A 62 -20.29 -3.74 -9.41
CA ASP A 62 -19.41 -4.32 -10.42
C ASP A 62 -18.60 -5.51 -9.86
N PRO A 63 -18.95 -6.76 -10.22
CA PRO A 63 -18.23 -7.93 -9.77
C PRO A 63 -16.84 -8.08 -10.40
N ASN A 64 -16.48 -7.26 -11.39
CA ASN A 64 -15.18 -7.32 -12.06
C ASN A 64 -14.26 -6.16 -11.65
N GLN A 65 -14.61 -5.36 -10.65
CA GLN A 65 -13.76 -4.28 -10.14
C GLN A 65 -12.58 -4.85 -9.31
N PRO A 66 -11.32 -4.82 -9.79
CA PRO A 66 -10.19 -5.48 -9.11
C PRO A 66 -9.87 -4.90 -7.72
N LEU A 67 -10.14 -3.59 -7.54
CA LEU A 67 -9.87 -2.88 -6.31
C LEU A 67 -10.74 -3.38 -5.15
N VAL A 68 -11.97 -3.84 -5.41
CA VAL A 68 -12.84 -4.47 -4.39
C VAL A 68 -12.11 -5.65 -3.75
N TYR A 69 -11.58 -6.55 -4.58
CA TYR A 69 -10.88 -7.75 -4.12
C TYR A 69 -9.53 -7.43 -3.48
N THR A 70 -8.80 -6.44 -4.00
CA THR A 70 -7.56 -5.96 -3.38
C THR A 70 -7.83 -5.48 -1.95
N MET A 71 -8.82 -4.59 -1.76
CA MET A 71 -9.16 -4.05 -0.46
C MET A 71 -9.75 -5.10 0.48
N ARG A 72 -10.50 -6.07 -0.05
CA ARG A 72 -11.03 -7.17 0.76
C ARG A 72 -9.89 -8.04 1.31
N GLY A 73 -8.88 -8.33 0.49
CA GLY A 73 -7.66 -9.01 0.94
C GLY A 73 -6.93 -8.23 2.04
N ASP A 74 -6.81 -6.90 1.90
CA ASP A 74 -6.20 -6.04 2.93
C ASP A 74 -6.97 -6.10 4.26
N VAL A 75 -8.30 -6.16 4.21
CA VAL A 75 -9.14 -6.29 5.42
C VAL A 75 -8.92 -7.65 6.09
N TYR A 76 -8.82 -8.72 5.32
CA TYR A 76 -8.50 -10.06 5.84
C TYR A 76 -7.05 -10.19 6.34
N MET A 77 -6.17 -9.25 6.05
CA MET A 77 -4.82 -9.20 6.62
C MET A 77 -4.72 -8.35 7.88
N ALA A 78 -5.79 -7.67 8.29
CA ALA A 78 -5.74 -6.77 9.43
C ALA A 78 -5.63 -7.53 10.78
N PRO A 79 -4.96 -6.96 11.81
CA PRO A 79 -4.60 -7.67 13.05
C PRO A 79 -5.75 -8.38 13.80
N ARG A 80 -7.00 -7.92 13.69
CA ARG A 80 -8.17 -8.55 14.37
C ARG A 80 -9.12 -9.31 13.43
N ARG A 81 -8.78 -9.42 12.15
CA ARG A 81 -9.54 -10.14 11.12
C ARG A 81 -8.66 -10.99 10.25
N ARG A 82 -7.49 -11.38 10.78
CA ARG A 82 -6.47 -12.12 10.05
C ARG A 82 -7.02 -13.47 9.62
N ASP A 83 -7.35 -13.57 8.34
CA ASP A 83 -7.72 -14.79 7.64
C ASP A 83 -6.86 -14.87 6.37
N VAL A 84 -5.73 -15.57 6.50
CA VAL A 84 -4.71 -15.64 5.45
C VAL A 84 -5.25 -16.34 4.21
N ALA A 85 -6.08 -17.37 4.38
CA ALA A 85 -6.63 -18.13 3.26
C ALA A 85 -7.55 -17.24 2.41
N LEU A 86 -8.46 -16.51 3.06
CA LEU A 86 -9.33 -15.56 2.37
C LEU A 86 -8.52 -14.41 1.76
N ALA A 87 -7.52 -13.87 2.45
CA ALA A 87 -6.67 -12.82 1.89
C ALA A 87 -5.99 -13.25 0.59
N ILE A 88 -5.40 -14.45 0.56
CA ILE A 88 -4.77 -15.01 -0.65
C ILE A 88 -5.80 -15.17 -1.77
N GLU A 89 -6.99 -15.68 -1.47
CA GLU A 89 -8.06 -15.85 -2.45
C GLU A 89 -8.44 -14.51 -3.09
N GLN A 90 -8.68 -13.48 -2.28
CA GLN A 90 -9.09 -12.16 -2.77
C GLN A 90 -7.98 -11.50 -3.60
N HIS A 91 -6.72 -11.57 -3.17
CA HIS A 91 -5.60 -11.03 -3.96
C HIS A 91 -5.40 -11.78 -5.28
N LYS A 92 -5.57 -13.11 -5.30
CA LYS A 92 -5.53 -13.89 -6.56
C LYS A 92 -6.67 -13.51 -7.49
N LYS A 93 -7.88 -13.29 -6.97
CA LYS A 93 -9.03 -12.80 -7.77
C LYS A 93 -8.76 -11.41 -8.34
N ALA A 94 -8.18 -10.50 -7.56
CA ALA A 94 -7.76 -9.19 -8.04
C ALA A 94 -6.75 -9.30 -9.20
N LEU A 95 -5.74 -10.16 -9.09
CA LEU A 95 -4.73 -10.38 -10.13
C LEU A 95 -5.27 -11.06 -11.38
N ALA A 96 -6.31 -11.90 -11.25
CA ALA A 96 -6.96 -12.50 -12.41
C ALA A 96 -7.70 -11.44 -13.25
N LEU A 97 -8.21 -10.38 -12.61
CA LEU A 97 -8.91 -9.27 -13.28
C LEU A 97 -7.92 -8.19 -13.76
N GLU A 98 -6.90 -7.88 -12.97
CA GLU A 98 -5.88 -6.87 -13.29
C GLU A 98 -4.47 -7.38 -12.92
N PRO A 99 -3.78 -8.09 -13.82
CA PRO A 99 -2.46 -8.65 -13.56
C PRO A 99 -1.36 -7.60 -13.33
N GLN A 100 -1.57 -6.38 -13.83
CA GLN A 100 -0.63 -5.25 -13.79
C GLN A 100 -0.78 -4.39 -12.53
N ASN A 101 -1.57 -4.82 -11.54
CA ASN A 101 -1.68 -4.14 -10.27
C ASN A 101 -0.58 -4.62 -9.31
N PRO A 102 0.38 -3.76 -8.90
CA PRO A 102 1.45 -4.17 -8.00
C PRO A 102 0.97 -4.45 -6.57
N GLY A 103 -0.20 -3.92 -6.15
CA GLY A 103 -0.70 -4.04 -4.78
C GLY A 103 -0.91 -5.50 -4.34
N PRO A 104 -1.74 -6.29 -5.04
CA PRO A 104 -1.91 -7.70 -4.72
C PRO A 104 -0.62 -8.54 -4.78
N HIS A 105 0.31 -8.25 -5.70
CA HIS A 105 1.63 -8.91 -5.74
C HIS A 105 2.44 -8.61 -4.48
N PHE A 106 2.47 -7.35 -4.03
CA PHE A 106 3.10 -6.93 -2.79
C PHE A 106 2.49 -7.65 -1.57
N ASN A 107 1.17 -7.67 -1.46
CA ASN A 107 0.49 -8.29 -0.33
C ASN A 107 0.67 -9.81 -0.28
N LEU A 108 0.71 -10.50 -1.42
CA LEU A 108 1.03 -11.92 -1.45
C LEU A 108 2.48 -12.19 -0.99
N ALA A 109 3.43 -11.31 -1.32
CA ALA A 109 4.80 -11.41 -0.82
C ALA A 109 4.90 -11.13 0.69
N GLU A 110 4.11 -10.18 1.22
CA GLU A 110 3.95 -9.93 2.66
C GLU A 110 3.30 -11.12 3.39
N ILE A 111 2.34 -11.81 2.76
CA ILE A 111 1.75 -13.02 3.33
C ILE A 111 2.81 -14.11 3.48
N ALA A 112 3.60 -14.37 2.43
CA ALA A 112 4.72 -15.31 2.52
C ALA A 112 5.75 -14.89 3.58
N PHE A 113 6.00 -13.59 3.74
CA PHE A 113 6.87 -13.04 4.79
C PHE A 113 6.35 -13.37 6.19
N ALA A 114 5.07 -13.11 6.45
CA ALA A 114 4.42 -13.34 7.73
C ALA A 114 4.22 -14.84 8.05
N GLU A 115 4.17 -15.69 7.03
CA GLU A 115 4.22 -17.16 7.17
C GLU A 115 5.66 -17.69 7.35
N HIS A 116 6.67 -16.81 7.44
CA HIS A 116 8.08 -17.14 7.53
C HIS A 116 8.64 -17.95 6.35
N LYS A 117 7.97 -17.90 5.19
CA LYS A 117 8.45 -18.49 3.93
C LYS A 117 9.46 -17.54 3.28
N PHE A 118 10.58 -17.30 3.95
CA PHE A 118 11.52 -16.21 3.62
C PHE A 118 12.08 -16.28 2.19
N ALA A 119 12.43 -17.49 1.71
CA ALA A 119 12.94 -17.64 0.35
C ALA A 119 11.88 -17.29 -0.72
N GLU A 120 10.64 -17.74 -0.51
CA GLU A 120 9.51 -17.44 -1.39
C GLU A 120 9.17 -15.95 -1.37
N SER A 121 9.11 -15.35 -0.17
CA SER A 121 8.85 -13.93 0.01
C SER A 121 9.92 -13.06 -0.65
N ALA A 122 11.21 -13.34 -0.43
CA ALA A 122 12.30 -12.60 -1.05
C ALA A 122 12.28 -12.70 -2.59
N ALA A 123 11.98 -13.89 -3.13
CA ALA A 123 11.83 -14.09 -4.57
C ALA A 123 10.63 -13.29 -5.13
N ALA A 124 9.49 -13.30 -4.42
CA ALA A 124 8.29 -12.57 -4.82
C ALA A 124 8.52 -11.04 -4.82
N PHE A 125 9.18 -10.48 -3.79
CA PHE A 125 9.52 -9.06 -3.78
C PHE A 125 10.51 -8.68 -4.89
N ARG A 126 11.54 -9.50 -5.16
CA ARG A 126 12.46 -9.26 -6.28
C ARG A 126 11.73 -9.28 -7.62
N LYS A 127 10.80 -10.22 -7.81
CA LYS A 127 9.95 -10.28 -9.01
C LYS A 127 9.07 -9.03 -9.13
N LEU A 128 8.42 -8.60 -8.05
CA LEU A 128 7.61 -7.37 -8.04
C LEU A 128 8.45 -6.15 -8.47
N LEU A 129 9.66 -6.00 -7.94
CA LEU A 129 10.55 -4.89 -8.28
C LEU A 129 11.02 -4.94 -9.75
N ALA A 130 11.20 -6.13 -10.32
CA ALA A 130 11.56 -6.33 -11.72
C ALA A 130 10.39 -6.05 -12.67
N ASP A 131 9.19 -6.53 -12.34
CA ASP A 131 7.98 -6.36 -13.15
C ASP A 131 7.49 -4.89 -13.11
N PHE A 132 7.70 -4.20 -11.99
CA PHE A 132 7.23 -2.83 -11.76
C PHE A 132 8.40 -1.88 -11.39
N PRO A 133 9.30 -1.56 -12.34
CA PRO A 133 10.52 -0.78 -12.03
C PRO A 133 10.24 0.68 -11.61
N LYS A 134 9.04 1.19 -11.92
CA LYS A 134 8.60 2.57 -11.62
C LYS A 134 7.77 2.69 -10.34
N LEU A 135 7.78 1.68 -9.46
CA LEU A 135 7.15 1.79 -8.15
C LEU A 135 7.67 3.02 -7.37
N PRO A 136 6.80 3.70 -6.60
CA PRO A 136 7.23 4.80 -5.75
C PRO A 136 8.36 4.37 -4.82
N MET A 137 9.34 5.26 -4.60
CA MET A 137 10.51 4.97 -3.78
C MET A 137 10.17 4.37 -2.40
N PRO A 138 9.18 4.88 -1.63
CA PRO A 138 8.81 4.26 -0.35
C PRO A 138 8.38 2.80 -0.48
N VAL A 139 7.63 2.45 -1.53
CA VAL A 139 7.18 1.08 -1.77
C VAL A 139 8.35 0.18 -2.14
N ARG A 140 9.25 0.66 -3.00
CA ARG A 140 10.48 -0.09 -3.35
C ARG A 140 11.35 -0.33 -2.12
N HIS A 141 11.47 0.66 -1.25
CA HIS A 141 12.29 0.55 -0.05
C HIS A 141 11.69 -0.41 0.98
N LEU A 142 10.36 -0.48 1.09
CA LEU A 142 9.71 -1.55 1.84
C LEU A 142 10.08 -2.91 1.25
N CYS A 143 9.91 -3.12 -0.07
CA CYS A 143 10.25 -4.39 -0.72
C CYS A 143 11.70 -4.82 -0.45
N TRP A 144 12.67 -3.91 -0.64
CA TRP A 144 14.08 -4.19 -0.36
C TRP A 144 14.35 -4.48 1.11
N ASN A 145 13.69 -3.75 2.02
CA ASN A 145 13.79 -4.03 3.45
C ASN A 145 13.26 -5.43 3.80
N ARG A 146 12.15 -5.88 3.20
CA ARG A 146 11.65 -7.25 3.41
C ARG A 146 12.62 -8.29 2.87
N ILE A 147 13.25 -8.04 1.71
CA ILE A 147 14.30 -8.90 1.17
C ILE A 147 15.47 -8.98 2.16
N VAL A 148 15.96 -7.86 2.69
CA VAL A 148 17.03 -7.86 3.71
C VAL A 148 16.66 -8.71 4.92
N ILE A 149 15.44 -8.54 5.46
CA ILE A 149 14.98 -9.33 6.61
C ILE A 149 14.94 -10.82 6.25
N CYS A 150 14.39 -11.18 5.08
CA CYS A 150 14.34 -12.56 4.62
C CYS A 150 15.73 -13.19 4.49
N GLU A 151 16.67 -12.51 3.83
CA GLU A 151 18.03 -12.99 3.65
C GLU A 151 18.75 -13.13 5.00
N ALA A 152 18.57 -12.17 5.91
CA ALA A 152 19.12 -12.23 7.26
C ALA A 152 18.55 -13.42 8.05
N ARG A 153 17.25 -13.70 7.93
CA ARG A 153 16.60 -14.86 8.57
C ARG A 153 17.05 -16.20 7.98
N LEU A 154 17.46 -16.21 6.71
CA LEU A 154 18.07 -17.37 6.05
C LEU A 154 19.57 -17.52 6.38
N GLY A 155 20.17 -16.54 7.07
CA GLY A 155 21.61 -16.51 7.37
C GLY A 155 22.48 -15.98 6.23
N ASN A 156 21.87 -15.50 5.15
CA ASN A 156 22.54 -14.94 3.97
C ASN A 156 22.97 -13.49 4.22
N PHE A 157 23.75 -13.23 5.26
CA PHE A 157 24.11 -11.87 5.69
C PHE A 157 24.86 -11.07 4.62
N ALA A 158 25.73 -11.71 3.84
CA ALA A 158 26.46 -11.04 2.77
C ALA A 158 25.52 -10.51 1.67
N GLU A 159 24.48 -11.26 1.33
CA GLU A 159 23.46 -10.82 0.36
C GLU A 159 22.60 -9.70 0.96
N ALA A 160 22.20 -9.83 2.23
CA ALA A 160 21.47 -8.79 2.95
C ALA A 160 22.24 -7.45 2.98
N GLU A 161 23.54 -7.49 3.29
CA GLU A 161 24.43 -6.33 3.30
C GLU A 161 24.64 -5.75 1.89
N LYS A 162 24.73 -6.61 0.88
CA LYS A 162 24.80 -6.20 -0.53
C LYS A 162 23.54 -5.42 -0.95
N VAL A 163 22.36 -5.93 -0.62
CA VAL A 163 21.08 -5.22 -0.88
C VAL A 163 21.10 -3.84 -0.23
N ILE A 164 21.56 -3.73 1.02
CA ILE A 164 21.65 -2.42 1.69
C ILE A 164 22.54 -1.44 0.92
N LYS A 165 23.71 -1.90 0.46
CA LYS A 165 24.68 -1.08 -0.26
C LYS A 165 24.19 -0.63 -1.64
N GLU A 166 23.45 -1.48 -2.33
CA GLU A 166 23.04 -1.23 -3.72
C GLU A 166 21.70 -0.50 -3.83
N GLN A 167 20.81 -0.68 -2.85
CA GLN A 167 19.41 -0.27 -2.96
C GLN A 167 19.04 0.91 -2.07
N PHE A 168 19.90 1.28 -1.12
CA PHE A 168 19.67 2.43 -0.23
C PHE A 168 20.86 3.39 -0.26
N THR A 169 20.58 4.65 0.05
CA THR A 169 21.57 5.67 0.38
C THR A 169 21.28 6.25 1.76
N PHE A 170 22.30 6.75 2.45
CA PHE A 170 22.10 7.38 3.76
C PHE A 170 21.29 8.69 3.68
N MET A 171 21.15 9.26 2.48
CA MET A 171 20.38 10.48 2.22
C MET A 171 18.93 10.19 1.82
N ASP A 172 18.50 8.92 1.83
CA ASP A 172 17.13 8.58 1.46
C ASP A 172 16.14 9.13 2.48
N ASP A 173 15.03 9.68 2.00
CA ASP A 173 13.93 10.19 2.84
C ASP A 173 13.06 9.08 3.45
N THR A 174 13.63 7.90 3.67
CA THR A 174 12.95 6.74 4.26
C THR A 174 13.81 6.10 5.35
N PRO A 175 13.22 5.49 6.37
CA PRO A 175 13.98 4.82 7.44
C PRO A 175 14.53 3.44 7.02
N ALA A 176 14.42 3.07 5.74
CA ALA A 176 14.72 1.73 5.25
C ALA A 176 16.17 1.31 5.49
N TRP A 177 17.13 2.22 5.30
CA TRP A 177 18.53 1.93 5.53
C TRP A 177 18.80 1.56 6.99
N GLN A 178 18.32 2.36 7.95
CA GLN A 178 18.49 2.12 9.38
C GLN A 178 17.79 0.83 9.81
N PHE A 179 16.53 0.62 9.42
CA PHE A 179 15.78 -0.57 9.79
C PHE A 179 16.32 -1.86 9.15
N SER A 180 16.90 -1.76 7.96
CA SER A 180 17.57 -2.91 7.32
C SER A 180 18.86 -3.28 8.07
N ASN A 181 19.64 -2.31 8.52
CA ASN A 181 20.80 -2.57 9.38
C ASN A 181 20.39 -3.12 10.76
N ALA A 182 19.30 -2.60 11.35
CA ALA A 182 18.73 -3.13 12.58
C ALA A 182 18.32 -4.60 12.43
N ALA A 183 17.66 -4.96 11.33
CA ALA A 183 17.26 -6.34 11.04
C ALA A 183 18.46 -7.31 10.98
N ILE A 184 19.54 -6.92 10.30
CA ILE A 184 20.76 -7.73 10.24
C ILE A 184 21.38 -7.89 11.64
N ALA A 185 21.45 -6.81 12.43
CA ALA A 185 21.98 -6.85 13.79
C ALA A 185 21.16 -7.80 14.69
N PHE A 186 19.82 -7.71 14.65
CA PHE A 186 18.96 -8.65 15.37
C PHE A 186 19.17 -10.10 14.94
N ALA A 187 19.24 -10.37 13.64
CA ALA A 187 19.49 -11.71 13.13
C ALA A 187 20.86 -12.27 13.56
N LYS A 188 21.87 -11.40 13.73
CA LYS A 188 23.19 -11.71 14.30
C LYS A 188 23.21 -11.76 15.84
N LYS A 189 22.06 -11.56 16.51
CA LYS A 189 21.90 -11.48 17.97
C LYS A 189 22.67 -10.33 18.63
N ASP A 190 22.97 -9.28 17.87
CA ASP A 190 23.52 -8.02 18.40
C ASP A 190 22.37 -7.04 18.67
N GLU A 191 21.61 -7.31 19.73
CA GLU A 191 20.45 -6.50 20.10
C GLU A 191 20.84 -5.05 20.40
N LYS A 192 22.03 -4.82 20.98
CA LYS A 192 22.52 -3.49 21.28
C LYS A 192 22.68 -2.66 20.00
N MET A 193 23.39 -3.19 19.01
CA MET A 193 23.57 -2.53 17.72
C MET A 193 22.22 -2.32 17.01
N ALA A 194 21.32 -3.30 17.10
CA ALA A 194 20.00 -3.19 16.49
C ALA A 194 19.18 -2.02 17.09
N GLN A 195 19.22 -1.84 18.41
CA GLN A 195 18.56 -0.72 19.09
C GLN A 195 19.21 0.62 18.75
N GLU A 196 20.54 0.68 18.59
CA GLU A 196 21.23 1.89 18.13
C GLU A 196 20.79 2.33 16.73
N TRP A 197 20.54 1.37 15.83
CA TRP A 197 19.99 1.65 14.50
C TRP A 197 18.56 2.15 14.55
N ILE A 198 17.69 1.52 15.37
CA ILE A 198 16.32 1.98 15.58
C ILE A 198 16.32 3.41 16.12
N LEU A 199 17.13 3.70 17.13
CA LEU A 199 17.23 5.03 17.74
C LEU A 199 17.63 6.10 16.71
N ARG A 200 18.59 5.78 15.83
CA ARG A 200 18.97 6.67 14.72
C ARG A 200 17.84 6.88 13.72
N ALA A 201 17.02 5.87 13.46
CA ALA A 201 15.86 6.02 12.59
C ALA A 201 14.81 6.93 13.22
N THR A 202 14.47 6.71 14.50
CA THR A 202 13.42 7.46 15.19
C THR A 202 13.82 8.89 15.57
N SER A 203 15.12 9.22 15.58
CA SER A 203 15.58 10.60 15.74
C SER A 203 15.42 11.44 14.46
N ILE A 204 15.31 10.80 13.30
CA ILE A 204 15.19 11.44 11.98
C ILE A 204 13.74 11.40 11.48
N PHE A 205 13.08 10.24 11.61
CA PHE A 205 11.81 9.96 10.97
C PHE A 205 10.66 9.88 11.97
N LYS A 206 9.54 10.53 11.63
CA LYS A 206 8.29 10.46 12.39
C LYS A 206 7.68 9.06 12.36
N GLN A 207 6.88 8.73 13.37
CA GLN A 207 6.22 7.42 13.54
C GLN A 207 5.46 6.96 12.29
N GLN A 208 4.74 7.88 11.62
CA GLN A 208 3.99 7.58 10.40
C GLN A 208 4.85 7.01 9.25
N HIS A 209 6.17 7.26 9.27
CA HIS A 209 7.12 6.75 8.27
C HIS A 209 7.83 5.47 8.72
N THR A 210 7.88 5.19 10.03
CA THR A 210 8.58 4.03 10.61
C THR A 210 7.66 2.84 10.89
N GLY A 211 6.34 3.05 10.97
CA GLY A 211 5.37 2.03 11.36
C GLY A 211 5.51 0.70 10.63
N ALA A 212 5.49 0.72 9.29
CA ALA A 212 5.60 -0.49 8.48
C ALA A 212 6.94 -1.25 8.65
N TYR A 213 8.00 -0.58 9.11
CA TYR A 213 9.28 -1.21 9.41
C TYR A 213 9.28 -1.83 10.81
N PHE A 214 8.69 -1.14 11.80
CA PHE A 214 8.45 -1.71 13.12
C PHE A 214 7.56 -2.95 13.05
N ASP A 215 6.49 -2.92 12.25
CA ASP A 215 5.60 -4.06 12.06
C ASP A 215 6.37 -5.28 11.54
N ALA A 216 7.27 -5.08 10.58
CA ALA A 216 8.13 -6.17 10.09
C ALA A 216 9.06 -6.73 11.18
N LEU A 217 9.68 -5.87 12.00
CA LEU A 217 10.53 -6.34 13.11
C LEU A 217 9.73 -7.07 14.21
N LYS A 218 8.49 -6.64 14.47
CA LYS A 218 7.55 -7.29 15.41
C LYS A 218 7.12 -8.65 14.89
N GLU A 219 6.81 -8.78 13.60
CA GLU A 219 6.48 -10.07 12.96
C GLU A 219 7.64 -11.06 13.16
N MET A 220 8.89 -10.59 13.09
CA MET A 220 10.08 -11.40 13.37
C MET A 220 10.34 -11.66 14.87
N ARG A 221 9.53 -11.09 15.77
CA ARG A 221 9.67 -11.13 17.23
C ARG A 221 10.99 -10.55 17.76
N TRP A 222 11.59 -9.62 17.01
CA TRP A 222 12.82 -8.94 17.43
C TRP A 222 12.55 -7.71 18.30
N VAL A 223 11.39 -7.09 18.12
CA VAL A 223 10.92 -5.99 18.95
C VAL A 223 9.61 -6.42 19.58
N LYS A 224 9.41 -6.07 20.86
CA LYS A 224 8.14 -6.30 21.56
C LYS A 224 7.05 -5.41 20.95
N ASP A 225 5.79 -5.70 21.23
CA ASP A 225 4.72 -4.75 20.98
C ASP A 225 5.04 -3.46 21.76
N VAL A 226 5.57 -2.47 21.04
CA VAL A 226 5.70 -1.12 21.56
C VAL A 226 4.29 -0.54 21.48
N ASP A 227 3.67 -0.34 22.63
CA ASP A 227 2.49 0.48 22.73
C ASP A 227 2.91 1.93 22.45
N PHE A 228 2.79 2.33 21.19
CA PHE A 228 3.17 3.68 20.77
C PHE A 228 2.19 4.75 21.32
N ASP A 229 1.00 4.36 21.80
CA ASP A 229 0.10 5.25 22.52
C ASP A 229 0.62 5.54 23.95
N ALA A 230 1.56 4.72 24.44
CA ALA A 230 2.19 4.85 25.76
C ALA A 230 3.54 5.59 25.74
N LEU A 231 4.05 6.01 24.57
CA LEU A 231 5.26 6.83 24.51
C LEU A 231 4.92 8.30 24.82
N PRO A 232 5.61 8.96 25.76
CA PRO A 232 5.40 10.37 26.02
C PRO A 232 5.72 11.18 24.77
N ASP A 233 4.82 12.11 24.42
CA ASP A 233 4.99 13.04 23.31
C ASP A 233 6.37 13.74 23.43
N PRO A 234 7.27 13.60 22.45
CA PRO A 234 8.58 14.25 22.47
C PRO A 234 8.49 15.78 22.50
N SER A 235 7.32 16.35 22.21
CA SER A 235 7.03 17.78 22.27
C SER A 235 6.47 18.25 23.63
N ALA A 236 6.14 17.33 24.55
CA ALA A 236 5.66 17.66 25.90
C ALA A 236 6.76 18.11 26.88
N GLY A 237 7.99 18.33 26.39
CA GLY A 237 9.12 18.83 27.17
C GLY A 237 9.66 20.15 26.64
N LYS A 238 8.97 21.26 26.91
CA LYS A 238 9.54 22.60 27.11
C LYS A 238 8.73 23.36 28.15
#